data_AF-A0A958FDG8-F1
#
_entry.id   AF-A0A958FDG8-F1
#
_cell.length_a   1.000
_cell.length_b   1.000
_cell.length_c   1.000
_cell.angle_alpha   90.00
_cell.angle_beta   90.00
_cell.angle_gamma   90.00
#
_symmetry.space_group_name_H-M   'P 1'
#
loop_
_entity.id
_entity.type
_entity.pdbx_description
1 polymer ?
#
loop_
_entity_poly.entity_id
_entity_poly.type
_entity_poly.pdbx_seq_one_letter_code
_entity_poly.pdbx_strand_id
1 'polypeptide(L)'
;RVVRTAYPDHTQFDPSAKYYDPKSAPDNPRWDMVDVQAFKELDRPIPITELKEIPGLENMALFRMSRLSVQPVTAEEWKIITGLRKVKAL
;
A
#
# COMPACT_ATOMS: atom_id res chain seq x y z
N ARG A 1 6.22 5.91 -5.24
CA ARG A 1 6.43 5.04 -6.42
C ARG A 1 7.29 3.84 -6.02
N VAL A 2 7.12 2.67 -6.65
CA VAL A 2 7.99 1.51 -6.41
C VAL A 2 9.32 1.73 -7.14
N VAL A 3 10.45 1.56 -6.44
CA VAL A 3 11.80 1.71 -7.00
C VAL A 3 12.61 0.40 -6.96
N ARG A 4 12.17 -0.58 -6.18
CA ARG A 4 12.65 -1.96 -6.23
C ARG A 4 11.46 -2.90 -6.12
N THR A 5 11.35 -3.82 -7.07
CA THR A 5 10.32 -4.87 -7.07
C THR A 5 10.58 -5.90 -5.96
N ALA A 6 9.65 -6.82 -5.76
CA ALA A 6 9.67 -7.79 -4.68
C ALA A 6 11.02 -8.47 -4.48
N TYR A 7 11.45 -8.56 -3.23
CA TYR A 7 12.61 -9.31 -2.77
C TYR A 7 12.39 -9.77 -1.32
N PRO A 8 13.11 -10.79 -0.83
CA PRO A 8 12.90 -11.32 0.51
C PRO A 8 13.04 -10.25 1.60
N ASP A 9 12.05 -10.14 2.48
CA ASP A 9 12.11 -9.28 3.65
C ASP A 9 13.12 -9.84 4.66
N HIS A 10 14.26 -9.17 4.85
CA HIS A 10 15.30 -9.66 5.74
C HIS A 10 14.85 -9.74 7.22
N THR A 11 13.83 -8.98 7.62
CA THR A 11 13.35 -8.95 9.01
C THR A 11 12.65 -10.25 9.41
N GLN A 12 12.19 -11.04 8.44
CA GLN A 12 11.55 -12.33 8.71
C GLN A 12 12.50 -13.37 9.32
N PHE A 13 13.82 -13.16 9.21
CA PHE A 13 14.86 -14.09 9.70
C PHE A 13 15.49 -13.67 11.03
N ASP A 14 15.24 -12.46 11.51
CA ASP A 14 15.86 -11.92 12.74
C ASP A 14 14.96 -12.17 13.95
N PRO A 15 15.35 -13.02 14.92
CA PRO A 15 14.53 -13.33 16.10
C PRO A 15 14.22 -12.12 17.00
N SER A 16 14.97 -11.03 16.86
CA SER A 16 14.73 -9.78 17.59
C SER A 16 13.75 -8.85 16.88
N ALA A 17 13.47 -9.08 15.59
CA ALA A 17 12.57 -8.27 14.80
C ALA A 17 11.10 -8.54 15.15
N LYS A 18 10.27 -7.49 15.10
CA LYS A 18 8.83 -7.58 15.36
C LYS A 18 8.10 -8.56 14.43
N TYR A 19 8.58 -8.71 13.20
CA TYR A 19 7.97 -9.52 12.15
C TYR A 19 8.75 -10.82 11.85
N TYR A 20 9.54 -11.29 12.82
CA TYR A 20 10.22 -12.58 12.74
C TYR A 20 9.24 -13.73 12.46
N ASP A 21 9.59 -14.60 11.50
CA ASP A 21 8.86 -15.83 11.21
C ASP A 21 9.81 -17.04 11.35
N PRO A 22 9.74 -17.80 12.45
CA PRO A 22 10.62 -18.96 12.67
C PRO A 22 10.43 -20.09 11.65
N LYS A 23 9.39 -20.02 10.81
CA LYS A 23 9.12 -21.00 9.75
C LYS A 23 9.59 -20.53 8.37
N SER A 24 10.13 -19.32 8.26
CA SER A 24 10.71 -18.81 7.02
C SER A 24 12.18 -19.17 6.93
N ALA A 25 12.55 -19.93 5.89
CA ALA A 25 13.91 -20.39 5.68
C ALA A 25 14.63 -19.50 4.65
N PRO A 26 15.92 -19.16 4.82
CA PRO A 26 16.63 -18.28 3.88
C PRO A 26 16.69 -18.77 2.43
N ASP A 27 16.64 -20.08 2.21
CA ASP A 27 16.59 -20.74 0.90
C ASP A 27 15.18 -20.78 0.29
N ASN A 28 14.14 -20.55 1.09
CA ASN A 28 12.74 -20.46 0.65
C ASN A 28 11.96 -19.43 1.50
N PRO A 29 12.24 -18.13 1.34
CA PRO A 29 11.58 -17.07 2.09
C PRO A 29 10.08 -17.03 1.83
N ARG A 30 9.29 -16.77 2.88
CA ARG A 30 7.83 -16.64 2.80
C ARG A 30 7.36 -15.23 2.51
N TRP A 31 8.12 -14.23 2.95
CA TRP A 31 7.73 -12.83 2.93
C TRP A 31 8.62 -12.03 1.99
N ASP A 32 7.98 -11.28 1.10
CA ASP A 32 8.65 -10.30 0.24
C ASP A 32 8.31 -8.88 0.68
N MET A 33 9.23 -7.96 0.39
CA MET A 33 9.02 -6.53 0.50
C MET A 33 9.46 -5.81 -0.77
N VAL A 34 9.11 -4.53 -0.86
CA VAL A 34 9.46 -3.63 -1.97
C VAL A 34 10.04 -2.34 -1.43
N ASP A 35 10.86 -1.68 -2.22
CA ASP A 35 11.31 -0.33 -1.88
C ASP A 35 10.39 0.69 -2.55
N VAL A 36 9.90 1.63 -1.74
CA VAL A 36 9.07 2.74 -2.22
C VAL A 36 9.80 4.05 -2.00
N GLN A 37 9.72 4.93 -2.99
CA GLN A 37 10.20 6.30 -2.90
C GLN A 37 9.01 7.24 -2.82
N ALA A 38 9.10 8.25 -1.93
CA ALA A 38 8.16 9.36 -1.89
C ALA A 38 8.02 9.99 -3.28
N PHE A 39 6.79 10.32 -3.68
CA PHE A 39 6.52 10.89 -5.00
C PHE A 39 5.91 12.29 -4.90
N LYS A 40 4.77 12.40 -4.22
CA LYS A 40 4.08 13.67 -4.03
C LYS A 40 3.24 13.62 -2.76
N GLU A 41 3.25 14.71 -2.01
CA GLU A 41 2.41 14.86 -0.84
C GLU A 41 0.96 15.22 -1.24
N LEU A 42 0.03 14.97 -0.33
CA LEU A 42 -1.34 15.46 -0.40
C LEU A 42 -1.46 16.74 0.42
N ASP A 43 -2.18 17.75 -0.08
CA ASP A 43 -2.42 18.98 0.70
C ASP A 43 -3.19 18.73 2.00
N ARG A 44 -3.92 17.61 2.07
CA ARG A 44 -4.60 17.12 3.28
C ARG A 44 -4.78 15.60 3.25
N PRO A 45 -4.94 14.95 4.42
CA PRO A 45 -5.47 13.61 4.48
C PRO A 45 -6.89 13.54 3.88
N ILE A 46 -7.20 12.44 3.19
CA ILE A 46 -8.55 12.15 2.68
C ILE A 46 -9.14 11.05 3.57
N PRO A 47 -10.16 11.35 4.40
CA PRO A 47 -10.77 10.38 5.30
C PRO A 47 -11.46 9.25 4.55
N ILE A 48 -11.48 8.05 5.15
CA ILE A 48 -12.21 6.90 4.57
C ILE A 48 -13.72 7.16 4.48
N THR A 49 -14.29 7.98 5.37
CA THR A 49 -15.70 8.39 5.34
C THR A 49 -16.01 9.21 4.08
N GLU A 50 -15.11 10.13 3.72
CA GLU A 50 -15.22 10.91 2.48
C GLU A 50 -15.15 9.97 1.26
N LEU A 51 -14.16 9.05 1.21
CA LEU A 51 -14.00 8.14 0.07
C LEU A 51 -15.21 7.23 -0.17
N LYS A 52 -15.94 6.85 0.88
CA LYS A 52 -17.15 6.00 0.78
C LYS A 52 -18.34 6.70 0.13
N GLU A 53 -18.38 8.03 0.15
CA GLU A 53 -19.48 8.82 -0.40
C GLU A 53 -19.26 9.16 -1.89
N ILE A 54 -18.10 8.81 -2.45
CA ILE A 54 -17.71 9.21 -3.80
C ILE A 54 -18.17 8.19 -4.84
N PRO A 55 -19.01 8.59 -5.80
CA PRO A 55 -19.41 7.72 -6.89
C PRO A 55 -18.21 7.23 -7.71
N GLY A 56 -18.19 5.94 -8.04
CA GLY A 56 -17.11 5.28 -8.76
C GLY A 56 -16.03 4.63 -7.89
N LEU A 57 -16.09 4.77 -6.56
CA LEU A 57 -15.18 4.10 -5.61
C LEU A 57 -15.84 2.94 -4.86
N GLU A 58 -17.12 2.64 -5.11
CA GLU A 58 -17.93 1.70 -4.32
C GLU A 58 -17.32 0.29 -4.29
N ASN A 59 -16.61 -0.08 -5.36
CA ASN A 59 -16.03 -1.40 -5.55
C ASN A 59 -14.55 -1.51 -5.17
N MET A 60 -13.93 -0.44 -4.64
CA MET A 60 -12.53 -0.46 -4.24
C MET A 60 -12.23 -1.63 -3.31
N ALA A 61 -11.08 -2.28 -3.52
CA ALA A 61 -10.57 -3.32 -2.63
C ALA A 61 -10.48 -2.83 -1.17
N LEU A 62 -10.25 -1.53 -0.96
CA LEU A 62 -10.22 -0.89 0.35
C LEU A 62 -11.48 -1.13 1.18
N PHE A 63 -12.65 -1.13 0.54
CA PHE A 63 -13.93 -1.33 1.22
C PHE A 63 -14.35 -2.79 1.27
N ARG A 64 -13.98 -3.56 0.23
CA ARG A 64 -14.40 -4.95 0.07
C ARG A 64 -13.50 -5.95 0.79
N MET A 65 -12.23 -5.61 1.00
CA MET A 65 -11.20 -6.48 1.59
C MET A 65 -10.53 -5.78 2.79
N SER A 66 -11.28 -5.59 3.87
CA SER A 66 -10.88 -4.77 5.03
C SER A 66 -9.59 -5.21 5.74
N ARG A 67 -9.14 -6.44 5.55
CA ARG A 67 -7.91 -6.98 6.16
C ARG A 67 -6.72 -7.12 5.18
N LEU A 68 -6.89 -6.71 3.93
CA LEU A 68 -5.81 -6.74 2.93
C LEU A 68 -5.00 -5.43 3.00
N SER A 69 -3.73 -5.50 3.36
CA SER A 69 -2.88 -4.30 3.55
C SER A 69 -2.28 -3.75 2.26
N VAL A 70 -2.08 -4.59 1.24
CA VAL A 70 -1.59 -4.20 -0.09
C VAL A 70 -2.66 -4.54 -1.10
N GLN A 71 -3.19 -3.52 -1.76
CA GLN A 71 -4.41 -3.65 -2.55
C GLN A 71 -4.20 -3.09 -3.97
N PRO A 72 -4.82 -3.71 -4.99
CA PRO A 72 -4.87 -3.10 -6.31
C PRO A 72 -5.76 -1.86 -6.29
N VAL A 73 -5.44 -0.90 -7.17
CA VAL A 73 -6.26 0.27 -7.45
C VAL A 73 -6.40 0.36 -8.97
N THR A 74 -7.62 0.49 -9.48
CA THR A 74 -7.86 0.63 -10.92
C THR A 74 -7.44 2.01 -11.42
N ALA A 75 -7.30 2.17 -12.73
CA ALA A 75 -6.96 3.47 -13.32
C ALA A 75 -8.06 4.52 -13.03
N GLU A 76 -9.32 4.10 -13.04
CA GLU A 76 -10.50 4.91 -12.76
C GLU A 76 -10.52 5.38 -11.30
N GLU A 77 -10.34 4.46 -10.35
CA GLU A 77 -10.24 4.75 -8.92
C GLU A 77 -9.09 5.71 -8.63
N TRP A 78 -7.92 5.45 -9.24
CA TRP A 78 -6.74 6.31 -9.11
C TRP A 78 -7.02 7.72 -9.62
N LYS A 79 -7.68 7.85 -10.78
CA LYS A 79 -8.05 9.16 -11.35
C LYS A 79 -8.99 9.92 -10.43
N ILE A 80 -10.00 9.26 -9.87
CA ILE A 80 -10.94 9.88 -8.92
C ILE A 80 -10.18 10.37 -7.69
N ILE A 81 -9.41 9.49 -7.02
CA ILE A 81 -8.68 9.82 -5.78
C ILE A 81 -7.64 10.91 -6.01
N THR A 82 -6.93 10.88 -7.14
CA THR A 82 -5.97 11.93 -7.47
C THR A 82 -6.62 13.26 -7.85
N GLY A 83 -7.86 13.24 -8.34
CA GLY A 83 -8.67 14.44 -8.60
C GLY A 83 -9.20 15.13 -7.34
N LEU A 84 -9.33 14.41 -6.22
CA LEU A 84 -9.69 15.02 -4.91
C LEU A 84 -8.58 15.89 -4.34
N ARG A 85 -7.38 15.78 -4.90
CA ARG A 85 -6.19 16.48 -4.43
C ARG A 85 -6.21 17.92 -4.97
N LYS A 86 -6.13 18.90 -4.07
CA LYS A 86 -5.27 20.06 -4.35
C LYS A 86 -3.84 19.54 -4.17
N VAL A 87 -2.95 19.83 -5.12
CA VAL A 87 -1.63 19.18 -5.19
C VAL A 87 -0.53 20.23 -5.07
N LYS A 88 0.19 20.26 -3.94
CA LYS A 88 1.51 20.90 -3.86
C LYS A 88 2.58 20.04 -4.53
N ALA A 89 3.39 20.65 -5.38
CA ALA A 89 4.63 20.02 -5.83
C ALA A 89 5.65 20.01 -4.68
N LEU A 90 6.33 18.88 -4.49
CA LEU A 90 7.52 18.76 -3.64
C LEU A 90 8.72 19.37 -4.37
#